data_AF-A0A154QXC9-F1
#
_entry.id   AF-A0A154QXC9-F1
#
_cell.length_a   1.000
_cell.length_b   1.000
_cell.length_c   1.000
_cell.angle_alpha   90.00
_cell.angle_beta   90.00
_cell.angle_gamma   90.00
#
_symmetry.space_group_name_H-M   'P 1'
#
loop_
_entity.id
_entity.type
_entity.pdbx_description
1 polymer ?
#
loop_
_entity_poly.entity_id
_entity_poly.type
_entity_poly.pdbx_seq_one_letter_code
_entity_poly.pdbx_strand_id
1 'polypeptide(L)'
;MPYVIIDKVNAQVFVFDPAGHLQAAAPALLGWARGDRSVEGIGDRKMSTIRPQDRITPAGRFTASLGHNSQGKEILWIDYKDAIALHPVVKGTPRERRAERLKSPAAADKRISYGCINVPLKFYEKFISPAFAHTSGIVYILPEEPSTGDLFGSYTFGTDTKLSSPDRP
;
A
#
# COMPACT_ATOMS: atom_id res chain seq x y z
N MET A 1 -15.01 -9.29 -2.29
CA MET A 1 -13.63 -8.96 -2.73
C MET A 1 -12.83 -8.55 -1.50
N PRO A 2 -11.67 -9.18 -1.22
CA PRO A 2 -10.81 -8.78 -0.10
C PRO A 2 -10.21 -7.40 -0.37
N TYR A 3 -9.78 -6.72 0.69
CA TYR A 3 -9.04 -5.49 0.53
C TYR A 3 -7.92 -5.35 1.56
N VAL A 4 -6.91 -4.56 1.19
CA VAL A 4 -5.74 -4.27 2.02
C VAL A 4 -5.63 -2.76 2.19
N ILE A 5 -5.31 -2.32 3.40
CA ILE A 5 -4.98 -0.92 3.69
C ILE A 5 -3.50 -0.84 4.05
N ILE A 6 -2.79 0.10 3.41
CA ILE A 6 -1.39 0.40 3.66
C ILE A 6 -1.32 1.79 4.29
N ASP A 7 -1.05 1.82 5.59
CA ASP A 7 -0.81 3.05 6.35
C ASP A 7 0.66 3.44 6.21
N LYS A 8 0.92 4.48 5.41
CA LYS A 8 2.28 4.97 5.19
C LYS A 8 2.87 5.66 6.41
N VAL A 9 2.06 6.40 7.15
CA VAL A 9 2.50 7.16 8.33
C VAL A 9 3.04 6.22 9.40
N ASN A 10 2.35 5.11 9.65
CA ASN A 10 2.74 4.11 10.65
C ASN A 10 3.55 2.93 10.08
N ALA A 11 3.70 2.87 8.76
CA ALA A 11 4.36 1.79 8.04
C ALA A 11 3.77 0.41 8.39
N GLN A 12 2.44 0.31 8.27
CA GLN A 12 1.66 -0.89 8.56
C GLN A 12 0.77 -1.31 7.38
N VAL A 13 0.51 -2.60 7.30
CA VAL A 13 -0.40 -3.23 6.34
C VAL A 13 -1.48 -3.97 7.11
N PHE A 14 -2.73 -3.78 6.70
CA PHE A 14 -3.91 -4.40 7.27
C PHE A 14 -4.66 -5.18 6.18
N VAL A 15 -5.04 -6.43 6.44
CA VAL A 15 -5.79 -7.28 5.51
C VAL A 15 -7.20 -7.46 6.01
N PHE A 16 -8.19 -7.21 5.15
CA PHE A 16 -9.60 -7.34 5.46
C PHE A 16 -10.27 -8.35 4.52
N ASP A 17 -11.21 -9.10 5.07
CA ASP A 17 -12.09 -9.96 4.29
C ASP A 17 -13.16 -9.13 3.52
N PRO A 18 -13.96 -9.76 2.63
CA PRO A 18 -15.03 -9.07 1.92
C PRO A 18 -16.14 -8.47 2.80
N ALA A 19 -16.28 -8.92 4.04
CA ALA A 19 -17.26 -8.41 5.01
C ALA A 19 -16.71 -7.23 5.82
N GLY A 20 -15.43 -6.88 5.65
CA GLY A 20 -14.77 -5.79 6.36
C GLY A 20 -14.16 -6.21 7.70
N HIS A 21 -14.04 -7.50 7.99
CA HIS A 21 -13.35 -7.96 9.21
C HIS A 21 -11.84 -7.95 9.02
N LEU A 22 -11.13 -7.37 9.98
CA LEU A 22 -9.67 -7.39 10.02
C LEU A 22 -9.17 -8.82 10.25
N GLN A 23 -8.41 -9.34 9.29
CA GLN A 23 -7.81 -10.68 9.35
C GLN A 23 -6.40 -10.68 9.94
N ALA A 24 -5.61 -9.66 9.61
CA ALA A 24 -4.23 -9.54 10.10
C ALA A 24 -3.67 -8.12 9.93
N ALA A 25 -2.64 -7.81 10.71
CA ALA A 25 -1.81 -6.62 10.56
C ALA A 25 -0.31 -6.97 10.63
N ALA A 26 0.53 -6.23 9.92
CA ALA A 26 1.98 -6.38 9.97
C ALA A 26 2.71 -5.07 9.69
N PRO A 27 3.95 -4.88 10.20
CA PRO A 27 4.82 -3.82 9.74
C PRO A 27 5.20 -4.03 8.26
N ALA A 28 5.51 -2.94 7.57
CA ALA A 28 6.01 -2.99 6.20
C ALA A 28 7.19 -2.05 5.99
N LEU A 29 8.10 -2.41 5.09
CA LEU A 29 9.06 -1.47 4.53
C LEU A 29 8.43 -0.77 3.32
N LEU A 30 8.60 0.54 3.25
CA LEU A 30 8.02 1.43 2.24
C LEU A 30 9.13 2.15 1.47
N GLY A 31 8.72 2.88 0.43
CA GLY A 31 9.58 3.76 -0.35
C GLY A 31 10.41 4.66 0.56
N TRP A 32 11.67 4.88 0.19
CA TRP A 32 12.60 5.71 0.94
C TRP A 32 12.06 7.12 1.19
N ALA A 33 11.53 7.75 0.15
CA ALA A 33 10.98 9.10 0.23
C ALA A 33 9.55 9.08 0.77
N ARG A 34 9.19 10.14 1.49
CA ARG A 34 7.80 10.48 1.75
C ARG A 34 7.22 11.16 0.52
N GLY A 35 5.95 10.92 0.27
CA GLY A 35 5.21 11.54 -0.83
C GLY A 35 4.06 10.66 -1.28
N ASP A 36 3.12 11.25 -2.01
CA ASP A 36 1.90 10.55 -2.44
C ASP A 36 1.86 10.21 -3.93
N ARG A 37 2.80 10.74 -4.74
CA ARG A 37 2.81 10.57 -6.19
C ARG A 37 4.14 10.02 -6.67
N SER A 38 4.07 9.03 -7.56
CA SER A 38 5.23 8.57 -8.32
C SER A 38 5.68 9.61 -9.33
N VAL A 39 6.96 9.57 -9.69
CA VAL A 39 7.48 10.35 -10.82
C VAL A 39 7.05 9.68 -12.13
N GLU A 40 6.72 10.48 -13.14
CA GLU A 40 6.33 9.94 -14.44
C GLU A 40 7.40 9.02 -15.04
N GLY A 41 6.95 7.86 -15.54
CA GLY A 41 7.79 6.83 -16.15
C GLY A 41 8.70 6.10 -15.16
N ILE A 42 8.46 6.18 -13.84
CA ILE A 42 9.30 5.53 -12.83
C ILE A 42 9.39 4.01 -13.04
N GLY A 43 8.30 3.38 -13.49
CA GLY A 43 8.23 1.92 -13.71
C GLY A 43 9.17 1.42 -14.82
N ASP A 44 9.51 2.28 -15.79
CA ASP A 44 10.39 1.94 -16.91
C ASP A 44 11.87 2.25 -16.63
N ARG A 45 12.17 2.93 -15.51
CA ARG A 45 13.54 3.32 -15.17
C ARG A 45 14.32 2.14 -14.60
N LYS A 46 15.61 2.08 -14.94
CA LYS A 46 16.54 1.14 -14.28
C LYS A 46 16.61 1.48 -12.79
N MET A 47 16.52 0.47 -11.92
CA MET A 47 16.58 0.68 -10.46
C MET A 47 17.80 1.49 -10.02
N SER A 48 18.97 1.29 -10.65
CA SER A 48 20.20 2.03 -10.34
C SER A 48 20.13 3.54 -10.64
N THR A 49 19.21 3.98 -11.50
CA THR A 49 19.03 5.39 -11.86
C THR A 49 17.93 6.07 -11.03
N ILE A 50 17.19 5.32 -10.21
CA ILE A 50 16.13 5.88 -9.35
C ILE A 50 16.77 6.55 -8.14
N ARG A 51 16.68 7.88 -8.12
CA ARG A 51 17.24 8.72 -7.06
C ARG A 51 16.45 8.54 -5.76
N PRO A 52 17.06 8.67 -4.57
CA PRO A 52 16.37 8.44 -3.29
C PRO A 52 15.06 9.19 -3.10
N GLN A 53 14.96 10.44 -3.57
CA GLN A 53 13.74 11.26 -3.49
C GLN A 53 12.60 10.76 -4.39
N ASP A 54 12.92 9.99 -5.45
CA ASP A 54 11.92 9.46 -6.38
C ASP A 54 11.38 8.08 -5.90
N ARG A 55 11.94 7.52 -4.82
CA ARG A 55 11.57 6.20 -4.28
C ARG A 55 10.36 6.30 -3.36
N ILE A 56 9.20 6.52 -3.95
CA ILE A 56 7.94 6.79 -3.24
C ILE A 56 7.03 5.56 -3.33
N THR A 57 6.31 5.26 -2.24
CA THR A 57 5.14 4.39 -2.30
C THR A 57 3.91 5.27 -2.57
N PRO A 58 3.32 5.26 -3.78
CA PRO A 58 2.27 6.20 -4.14
C PRO A 58 0.99 5.93 -3.36
N ALA A 59 0.24 6.99 -3.04
CA ALA A 59 -1.08 6.87 -2.45
C ALA A 59 -2.14 6.62 -3.53
N GLY A 60 -3.24 5.97 -3.15
CA GLY A 60 -4.37 5.77 -4.06
C GLY A 60 -5.15 4.49 -3.79
N ARG A 61 -6.05 4.19 -4.73
CA ARG A 61 -6.88 2.97 -4.75
C ARG A 61 -6.51 2.14 -5.97
N PHE A 62 -6.04 0.93 -5.74
CA PHE A 62 -5.51 0.06 -6.78
C PHE A 62 -6.28 -1.25 -6.85
N THR A 63 -6.48 -1.76 -8.07
CA THR A 63 -6.93 -3.15 -8.25
C THR A 63 -5.69 -4.02 -8.27
N ALA A 64 -5.59 -4.95 -7.33
CA ALA A 64 -4.41 -5.80 -7.15
C ALA A 64 -4.73 -7.27 -7.42
N SER A 65 -3.74 -7.99 -7.94
CA SER A 65 -3.83 -9.42 -8.23
C SER A 65 -2.46 -10.09 -8.09
N LEU A 66 -2.46 -11.38 -7.79
CA LEU A 66 -1.22 -12.14 -7.74
C LEU A 66 -0.64 -12.31 -9.14
N GLY A 67 0.68 -12.27 -9.20
CA GLY A 67 1.45 -12.60 -10.39
C GLY A 67 2.87 -12.94 -10.01
N HIS A 68 3.77 -12.98 -10.99
CA HIS A 68 5.18 -13.29 -10.75
C HIS A 68 6.07 -12.12 -11.16
N ASN A 69 7.14 -11.91 -10.40
CA ASN A 69 8.21 -10.99 -10.79
C ASN A 69 9.14 -11.63 -11.83
N SER A 70 10.13 -10.88 -12.31
CA SER A 70 11.12 -11.36 -13.30
C SER A 70 12.00 -12.52 -12.82
N GLN A 71 11.99 -12.84 -11.52
CA GLN A 71 12.68 -13.97 -10.93
C GLN A 71 11.76 -15.19 -10.70
N GLY A 72 10.51 -15.13 -11.19
CA GLY A 72 9.53 -16.20 -11.01
C GLY A 72 8.99 -16.31 -9.59
N LYS A 73 9.13 -15.29 -8.74
CA LYS A 73 8.56 -15.28 -7.39
C LYS A 73 7.18 -14.64 -7.40
N GLU A 74 6.24 -15.28 -6.70
CA GLU A 74 4.91 -14.72 -6.50
C GLU A 74 4.97 -13.39 -5.76
N ILE A 75 4.24 -12.40 -6.28
CA ILE A 75 4.06 -11.07 -5.69
C ILE A 75 2.62 -10.62 -5.90
N LEU A 76 2.16 -9.69 -5.06
CA LEU A 76 0.90 -8.99 -5.28
C LEU A 76 1.19 -7.73 -6.10
N TRP A 77 0.82 -7.73 -7.38
CA TRP A 77 0.90 -6.54 -8.22
C TRP A 77 -0.16 -5.52 -7.80
N ILE A 78 0.26 -4.27 -7.57
CA ILE A 78 -0.61 -3.18 -7.10
C ILE A 78 -0.76 -2.13 -8.19
N ASP A 79 0.36 -1.64 -8.74
CA ASP A 79 0.36 -0.69 -9.85
C ASP A 79 1.41 -1.12 -10.88
N TYR A 80 0.95 -1.60 -12.03
CA TYR A 80 1.84 -2.01 -13.12
C TYR A 80 2.56 -0.83 -13.77
N LYS A 81 1.90 0.34 -13.88
CA LYS A 81 2.46 1.54 -14.54
C LYS A 81 3.68 2.04 -13.79
N ASP A 82 3.59 2.06 -12.46
CA ASP A 82 4.67 2.55 -11.58
C ASP A 82 5.54 1.43 -11.01
N ALA A 83 5.33 0.18 -11.47
CA ALA A 83 6.01 -1.02 -11.02
C ALA A 83 5.95 -1.24 -9.49
N ILE A 84 4.80 -0.96 -8.88
CA ILE A 84 4.56 -1.12 -7.44
C ILE A 84 3.92 -2.48 -7.16
N ALA A 85 4.53 -3.21 -6.23
CA ALA A 85 4.03 -4.49 -5.75
C ALA A 85 4.18 -4.60 -4.22
N LEU A 86 3.39 -5.48 -3.62
CA LEU A 86 3.59 -5.98 -2.26
C LEU A 86 4.20 -7.37 -2.32
N HIS A 87 5.29 -7.58 -1.61
CA HIS A 87 5.98 -8.87 -1.61
C HIS A 87 6.73 -9.13 -0.28
N PRO A 88 7.13 -10.38 -0.01
CA PRO A 88 7.98 -10.70 1.14
C PRO A 88 9.28 -9.89 1.13
N VAL A 89 9.75 -9.49 2.31
CA VAL A 89 11.06 -8.87 2.48
C VAL A 89 12.17 -9.80 1.97
N VAL A 90 13.07 -9.25 1.16
CA VAL A 90 14.27 -9.93 0.67
C VAL A 90 15.48 -9.53 1.51
N LYS A 91 16.52 -10.38 1.56
CA LYS A 91 17.73 -10.12 2.36
C LYS A 91 18.41 -8.79 2.00
N GLY A 92 18.40 -8.40 0.72
CA GLY A 92 19.09 -7.19 0.25
C GLY A 92 20.60 -7.28 0.50
N THR A 93 21.25 -6.14 0.75
CA THR A 93 22.63 -6.07 1.24
C THR A 93 22.67 -5.94 2.78
N PRO A 94 23.71 -6.43 3.46
CA PRO A 94 23.84 -6.28 4.93
C PRO A 94 23.72 -4.84 5.41
N ARG A 95 24.18 -3.86 4.62
CA ARG A 95 24.12 -2.43 4.96
C ARG A 95 22.69 -1.89 5.02
N GLU A 96 21.75 -2.50 4.29
CA GLU A 96 20.35 -2.04 4.29
C GLU A 96 19.61 -2.40 5.60
N ARG A 97 20.05 -3.46 6.29
CA ARG A 97 19.48 -3.91 7.59
C ARG A 97 17.96 -4.09 7.54
N ARG A 98 17.45 -4.68 6.46
CA ARG A 98 15.99 -4.74 6.18
C ARG A 98 15.21 -5.48 7.26
N ALA A 99 15.76 -6.58 7.78
CA ALA A 99 15.11 -7.36 8.83
C ALA A 99 15.03 -6.59 10.15
N GLU A 100 16.07 -5.83 10.50
CA GLU A 100 16.12 -4.99 11.68
C GLU A 100 15.17 -3.79 11.54
N ARG A 101 15.17 -3.12 10.38
CA ARG A 101 14.23 -2.04 10.07
C ARG A 101 12.78 -2.46 10.24
N LEU A 102 12.43 -3.64 9.74
CA LEU A 102 11.07 -4.18 9.83
C LEU A 102 10.63 -4.42 11.29
N LYS A 103 11.59 -4.76 12.17
CA LYS A 103 11.36 -4.97 13.61
C LYS A 103 11.41 -3.68 14.43
N SER A 104 11.96 -2.58 13.90
CA SER A 104 12.04 -1.33 14.63
C SER A 104 10.64 -0.83 15.00
N PRO A 105 10.43 -0.27 16.21
CA PRO A 105 9.17 0.39 16.53
C PRO A 105 8.96 1.69 15.74
N ALA A 106 10.03 2.37 15.30
CA ALA A 106 9.91 3.63 14.57
C ALA A 106 9.47 3.41 13.11
N ALA A 107 8.47 4.17 12.65
CA ALA A 107 8.02 4.13 11.26
C ALA A 107 9.10 4.69 10.29
N ALA A 108 9.88 5.68 10.74
CA ALA A 108 10.96 6.27 9.97
C ALA A 108 12.04 5.24 9.57
N ASP A 109 12.30 4.25 10.43
CA ASP A 109 13.27 3.20 10.14
C ASP A 109 12.81 2.26 9.02
N LYS A 110 11.52 2.25 8.66
CA LYS A 110 10.95 1.36 7.65
C LYS A 110 10.97 1.96 6.24
N ARG A 111 11.63 3.11 6.05
CA ARG A 111 11.81 3.77 4.75
C ARG A 111 13.12 3.33 4.11
N ILE A 112 13.02 2.47 3.09
CA ILE A 112 14.21 1.87 2.46
C ILE A 112 13.97 1.34 1.03
N SER A 113 12.73 1.05 0.64
CA SER A 113 12.44 0.45 -0.66
C SER A 113 12.48 1.46 -1.81
N TYR A 114 12.33 0.96 -3.04
CA TYR A 114 12.18 1.79 -4.24
C TYR A 114 10.74 2.22 -4.51
N GLY A 115 9.79 1.81 -3.67
CA GLY A 115 8.35 2.07 -3.82
C GLY A 115 7.49 0.86 -3.44
N CYS A 116 7.98 -0.36 -3.73
CA CYS A 116 7.33 -1.61 -3.33
C CYS A 116 7.16 -1.72 -1.81
N ILE A 117 6.10 -2.42 -1.40
CA ILE A 117 5.76 -2.67 0.00
C ILE A 117 6.35 -4.02 0.39
N ASN A 118 7.23 -4.06 1.38
CA ASN A 118 7.86 -5.32 1.82
C ASN A 118 7.35 -5.74 3.19
N VAL A 119 6.79 -6.94 3.27
CA VAL A 119 6.17 -7.48 4.50
C VAL A 119 6.91 -8.73 5.00
N PRO A 120 6.69 -9.17 6.26
CA PRO A 120 7.23 -10.45 6.73
C PRO A 120 6.74 -11.62 5.85
N LEU A 121 7.63 -12.57 5.56
CA LEU A 121 7.31 -13.75 4.73
C LEU A 121 6.07 -14.50 5.24
N LYS A 122 6.04 -14.80 6.54
CA LYS A 122 4.90 -15.51 7.16
C LYS A 122 3.58 -14.75 7.04
N PHE A 123 3.62 -13.42 7.07
CA PHE A 123 2.40 -12.60 6.89
C PHE A 123 1.90 -12.70 5.44
N TYR A 124 2.83 -12.64 4.48
CA TYR A 124 2.49 -12.78 3.07
C TYR A 124 1.86 -14.15 2.76
N GLU A 125 2.54 -15.24 3.16
CA GLU A 125 2.10 -16.62 2.88
C GLU A 125 0.79 -16.98 3.59
N LYS A 126 0.54 -16.42 4.79
CA LYS A 126 -0.64 -16.75 5.58
C LYS A 126 -1.87 -15.90 5.26
N PHE A 127 -1.68 -14.64 4.85
CA PHE A 127 -2.79 -13.69 4.73
C PHE A 127 -2.90 -13.02 3.37
N ILE A 128 -1.79 -12.69 2.70
CA ILE A 128 -1.84 -12.01 1.39
C ILE A 128 -2.10 -13.02 0.29
N SER A 129 -1.21 -14.00 0.10
CA SER A 129 -1.33 -14.97 -0.99
C SER A 129 -2.69 -15.71 -0.96
N PRO A 130 -3.17 -16.25 0.18
CA PRO A 130 -4.46 -16.92 0.22
C PRO A 130 -5.65 -15.99 -0.05
N ALA A 131 -5.61 -14.73 0.38
CA ALA A 131 -6.70 -13.79 0.14
C ALA A 131 -6.89 -13.48 -1.36
N PHE A 132 -5.80 -13.47 -2.13
CA PHE A 132 -5.81 -13.11 -3.55
C PHE A 132 -5.63 -14.31 -4.51
N ALA A 133 -5.51 -15.55 -3.99
CA ALA A 133 -5.21 -16.76 -4.77
C ALA A 133 -6.16 -17.01 -5.96
N HIS A 134 -7.43 -16.65 -5.80
CA HIS A 134 -8.49 -16.93 -6.77
C HIS A 134 -9.33 -15.70 -7.10
N THR A 135 -8.82 -14.50 -6.80
CA THR A 135 -9.55 -13.25 -7.02
C THR A 135 -8.59 -12.07 -7.10
N SER A 136 -9.03 -11.01 -7.78
CA SER A 136 -8.46 -9.68 -7.54
C SER A 136 -9.00 -9.11 -6.22
N GLY A 137 -8.30 -8.12 -5.69
CA GLY A 137 -8.72 -7.35 -4.52
C GLY A 137 -8.41 -5.87 -4.67
N ILE A 138 -8.78 -5.07 -3.68
CA ILE A 138 -8.44 -3.64 -3.65
C ILE A 138 -7.32 -3.40 -2.66
N VAL A 139 -6.32 -2.63 -3.07
CA VAL A 139 -5.30 -2.11 -2.17
C VAL A 139 -5.49 -0.60 -2.06
N TYR A 140 -5.75 -0.12 -0.85
CA TYR A 140 -5.74 1.29 -0.52
C TYR A 140 -4.39 1.63 0.07
N ILE A 141 -3.66 2.54 -0.57
CA ILE A 141 -2.46 3.13 0.00
C ILE A 141 -2.83 4.51 0.52
N LEU A 142 -2.81 4.65 1.85
CA LEU A 142 -3.23 5.88 2.51
C LEU A 142 -2.20 6.99 2.27
N PRO A 143 -2.66 8.21 2.05
CA PRO A 143 -1.80 9.36 1.82
C PRO A 143 -1.05 9.77 3.09
N GLU A 144 0.08 10.42 2.92
CA GLU A 144 0.90 10.90 4.04
C GLU A 144 1.30 12.38 3.93
N GLU A 145 0.87 13.06 2.86
CA GLU A 145 1.00 14.51 2.72
C GLU A 145 -0.35 15.22 2.96
N PRO A 146 -0.36 16.46 3.46
CA PRO A 146 -1.58 17.17 3.84
C PRO A 146 -2.56 17.51 2.69
N SER A 147 -2.24 17.19 1.43
CA SER A 147 -3.05 17.55 0.25
C SER A 147 -4.04 16.45 -0.18
N THR A 148 -4.67 15.79 0.78
CA THR A 148 -5.54 14.61 0.60
C THR A 148 -6.85 14.85 -0.14
N GLY A 149 -7.26 16.10 -0.36
CA GLY A 149 -8.52 16.45 -1.03
C GLY A 149 -8.65 15.92 -2.46
N ASP A 150 -7.52 15.69 -3.15
CA ASP A 150 -7.52 15.31 -4.57
C ASP A 150 -7.36 13.80 -4.83
N LEU A 151 -7.05 12.99 -3.81
CA LEU A 151 -6.62 11.59 -4.00
C LEU A 151 -7.74 10.55 -3.78
N PHE A 152 -8.76 10.91 -3.02
CA PHE A 152 -9.96 10.09 -2.81
C PHE A 152 -11.14 11.00 -3.10
N GLY A 153 -11.75 10.85 -4.28
CA GLY A 153 -12.85 11.71 -4.75
C GLY A 153 -13.82 12.04 -3.62
N SER A 154 -14.07 13.32 -3.42
CA SER A 154 -14.95 13.83 -2.36
C SER A 154 -16.33 13.21 -2.53
N TYR A 155 -16.70 12.30 -1.63
CA TYR A 155 -18.09 11.93 -1.45
C TYR A 155 -18.76 13.07 -0.68
N THR A 156 -19.31 14.04 -1.41
CA THR A 156 -20.31 14.94 -0.85
C THR A 156 -21.57 14.13 -0.59
N PHE A 157 -21.86 13.87 0.68
CA PHE A 157 -23.19 13.44 1.07
C PHE A 157 -24.16 14.58 0.71
N GLY A 158 -24.98 14.37 -0.32
CA GLY A 158 -26.10 15.25 -0.59
C GLY A 158 -27.04 15.21 0.61
N THR A 159 -27.01 16.24 1.44
CA THR A 159 -28.04 16.47 2.46
C THR A 159 -29.30 16.98 1.77
N ASP A 160 -30.00 16.10 1.06
CA ASP A 160 -31.40 16.34 0.69
C ASP A 160 -32.29 15.68 1.75
N THR A 161 -32.37 16.34 2.90
CA THR A 161 -33.50 16.17 3.81
C THR A 161 -34.08 17.54 4.10
N LYS A 162 -34.98 17.99 3.22
CA LYS A 162 -35.99 18.99 3.62
C LYS A 162 -36.84 18.35 4.71
N LEU A 163 -36.56 18.68 5.98
CA LEU A 163 -37.54 18.50 7.04
C LEU A 163 -38.67 19.50 6.79
N SER A 164 -39.79 19.01 6.28
CA SER A 164 -41.07 19.69 6.43
C SER A 164 -41.47 19.67 7.90
N SER A 165 -41.55 20.84 8.53
CA SER A 165 -42.09 21.01 9.88
C SER A 165 -43.54 20.53 9.94
N PRO A 166 -43.97 19.82 11.01
CA PRO A 166 -45.38 19.59 11.24
C PRO A 166 -46.00 20.83 11.91
N ASP A 167 -46.98 21.44 11.25
CA ASP A 167 -47.91 22.36 11.91
C ASP A 167 -48.63 21.61 13.04
N ARG A 168 -48.65 22.23 14.23
CA ARG A 168 -49.43 21.79 15.38
C ARG A 168 -50.56 22.81 15.59
N PRO A 169 -51.81 22.38 15.83
CA PRO A 169 -52.92 23.29 16.14
C PRO A 169 -52.72 24.03 17.47
#